data_AF-A0A9N8P811-F1
#
_entry.id   AF-A0A9N8P811-F1
#
_cell.length_a   1.000
_cell.length_b   1.000
_cell.length_c   1.000
_cell.angle_alpha   90.00
_cell.angle_beta   90.00
_cell.angle_gamma   90.00
#
_symmetry.space_group_name_H-M   'P 1'
#
loop_
_entity.id
_entity.type
_entity.pdbx_description
1 polymer ?
#
loop_
_entity_poly.entity_id
_entity_poly.type
_entity_poly.pdbx_seq_one_letter_code
_entity_poly.pdbx_strand_id
1 'polypeptide(L)'
;MRSQGEAQRARDAEGAEEREAQLAAERARRAAKEAEVEAKRAKEREEKRLKEEKAREEESQRRERAVRLVREGLDSRRVVDLEDVAGQAGGNVGREWVEGLVRASGLLLESQGQYHTMITASGWVVRVEREDMETLYSEAVADAGEDGAVAYTKLGERLERILGKGIAAS
;
A
#
# COMPACT_ATOMS: atom_id res chain seq x y z
N MET A 1 -33.16 -64.61 46.87
CA MET A 1 -32.74 -63.84 45.66
C MET A 1 -32.63 -62.33 45.89
N ARG A 2 -33.35 -61.72 46.86
CA ARG A 2 -33.22 -60.26 47.15
C ARG A 2 -31.93 -59.87 47.92
N SER A 3 -31.45 -60.72 48.81
CA SER A 3 -30.28 -60.43 49.67
C SER A 3 -28.94 -60.34 48.91
N GLN A 4 -28.78 -61.03 47.78
CA GLN A 4 -27.57 -60.93 46.94
C GLN A 4 -27.49 -59.61 46.16
N GLY A 5 -28.63 -59.03 45.76
CA GLY A 5 -28.68 -57.74 45.06
C GLY A 5 -28.48 -56.54 45.99
N GLU A 6 -28.79 -56.67 47.28
CA GLU A 6 -28.51 -55.64 48.30
C GLU A 6 -27.02 -55.61 48.68
N ALA A 7 -26.40 -56.78 48.85
CA ALA A 7 -24.96 -56.88 49.10
C ALA A 7 -24.11 -56.38 47.92
N GLN A 8 -24.56 -56.59 46.68
CA GLN A 8 -23.89 -56.06 45.49
C GLN A 8 -24.00 -54.54 45.38
N ARG A 9 -25.20 -53.98 45.62
CA ARG A 9 -25.42 -52.52 45.62
C ARG A 9 -24.64 -51.79 46.71
N ALA A 10 -24.48 -52.40 47.90
CA ALA A 10 -23.66 -51.84 48.97
C ALA A 10 -22.17 -51.75 48.59
N ARG A 11 -21.63 -52.78 47.93
CA ARG A 11 -20.24 -52.79 47.41
C ARG A 11 -20.03 -51.82 46.25
N ASP A 12 -21.03 -51.70 45.37
CA ASP A 12 -20.97 -50.77 44.26
C ASP A 12 -21.04 -49.29 44.74
N ALA A 13 -21.76 -49.03 45.84
CA ALA A 13 -21.85 -47.73 46.49
C ALA A 13 -20.53 -47.31 47.20
N GLU A 14 -19.86 -48.25 47.88
CA GLU A 14 -18.56 -47.96 48.55
C GLU A 14 -17.48 -47.46 47.58
N GLY A 15 -17.47 -47.93 46.32
CA GLY A 15 -16.52 -47.48 45.31
C GLY A 15 -17.04 -46.40 44.36
N ALA A 16 -18.29 -45.94 44.51
CA ALA A 16 -18.90 -45.00 43.57
C ALA A 16 -18.29 -43.60 43.69
N GLU A 17 -18.11 -43.11 44.91
CA GLU A 17 -17.51 -41.81 45.19
C GLU A 17 -16.05 -41.75 44.72
N GLU A 18 -15.29 -42.82 44.93
CA GLU A 18 -13.88 -42.90 44.50
C GLU A 18 -13.74 -42.91 42.97
N ARG A 19 -14.61 -43.64 42.26
CA ARG A 19 -14.65 -43.63 40.79
C ARG A 19 -15.10 -42.27 40.25
N GLU A 20 -16.08 -41.63 40.90
CA GLU A 20 -16.54 -40.30 40.51
C GLU A 20 -15.47 -39.24 40.72
N ALA A 21 -14.76 -39.27 41.85
CA ALA A 21 -13.64 -38.37 42.13
C ALA A 21 -12.50 -38.55 41.12
N GLN A 22 -12.17 -39.80 40.73
CA GLN A 22 -11.17 -40.07 39.70
C GLN A 22 -11.61 -39.54 38.32
N LEU A 23 -12.86 -39.76 37.92
CA LEU A 23 -13.41 -39.24 36.67
C LEU A 23 -13.47 -37.71 36.66
N ALA A 24 -13.82 -37.07 37.78
CA ALA A 24 -13.84 -35.62 37.93
C ALA A 24 -12.42 -35.03 37.83
N ALA A 25 -11.44 -35.65 38.49
CA ALA A 25 -10.04 -35.23 38.41
C ALA A 25 -9.48 -35.39 36.98
N GLU A 26 -9.85 -36.46 36.28
CA GLU A 26 -9.45 -36.67 34.90
C GLU A 26 -10.08 -35.65 33.94
N ARG A 27 -11.38 -35.38 34.10
CA ARG A 27 -12.10 -34.32 33.36
C ARG A 27 -11.48 -32.95 33.60
N ALA A 28 -11.15 -32.63 34.85
CA ALA A 28 -10.47 -31.37 35.20
C ALA A 28 -9.10 -31.26 34.52
N ARG A 29 -8.32 -32.34 34.48
CA ARG A 29 -7.02 -32.36 33.77
C ARG A 29 -7.16 -32.18 32.27
N ARG A 30 -8.18 -32.78 31.64
CA ARG A 30 -8.45 -32.60 30.20
C ARG A 30 -8.91 -31.18 29.90
N ALA A 31 -9.85 -30.65 30.68
CA ALA A 31 -10.34 -29.28 30.53
C ALA A 31 -9.23 -28.24 30.69
N ALA A 32 -8.32 -28.43 31.66
CA ALA A 32 -7.16 -27.54 31.83
C ALA A 32 -6.22 -27.55 30.61
N LYS A 33 -5.93 -28.74 30.04
CA LYS A 33 -5.11 -28.85 28.83
C LYS A 33 -5.79 -28.27 27.59
N GLU A 34 -7.09 -28.50 27.44
CA GLU A 34 -7.88 -27.92 26.33
C GLU A 34 -7.92 -26.39 26.43
N ALA A 35 -8.11 -25.85 27.63
CA ALA A 35 -8.05 -24.41 27.88
C ALA A 35 -6.67 -23.82 27.56
N GLU A 36 -5.58 -24.51 27.91
CA GLU A 36 -4.21 -24.09 27.57
C GLU A 36 -3.98 -24.08 26.05
N VAL A 37 -4.44 -25.12 25.36
CA VAL A 37 -4.35 -25.21 23.89
C VAL A 37 -5.17 -24.11 23.22
N GLU A 38 -6.38 -23.85 23.69
CA GLU A 38 -7.23 -22.81 23.11
C GLU A 38 -6.67 -21.41 23.38
N ALA A 39 -6.13 -21.16 24.58
CA ALA A 39 -5.45 -19.91 24.91
C ALA A 39 -4.23 -19.68 24.00
N LYS A 40 -3.43 -20.72 23.76
CA LYS A 40 -2.29 -20.64 22.83
C LYS A 40 -2.75 -20.34 21.40
N ARG A 41 -3.78 -21.02 20.91
CA ARG A 41 -4.36 -20.79 19.58
C ARG A 41 -4.99 -19.40 19.43
N ALA A 42 -5.63 -18.88 20.48
CA ALA A 42 -6.18 -17.54 20.48
C ALA A 42 -5.06 -16.49 20.37
N LYS A 43 -3.99 -16.67 21.15
CA LYS A 43 -2.81 -15.79 21.09
C LYS A 43 -2.14 -15.81 19.71
N GLU A 44 -1.94 -16.98 19.11
CA GLU A 44 -1.35 -17.11 17.76
C GLU A 44 -2.21 -16.43 16.68
N ARG A 45 -3.54 -16.57 16.77
CA ARG A 45 -4.47 -15.88 15.86
C ARG A 45 -4.39 -14.37 16.00
N GLU A 46 -4.33 -13.87 17.23
CA GLU A 46 -4.22 -12.45 17.51
C GLU A 46 -2.87 -11.87 17.04
N GLU A 47 -1.76 -12.54 17.31
CA GLU A 47 -0.44 -12.15 16.82
C GLU A 47 -0.39 -12.11 15.29
N LYS A 48 -1.01 -13.09 14.61
CA LYS A 48 -1.11 -13.09 13.16
C LYS A 48 -1.95 -11.92 12.66
N ARG A 49 -3.11 -11.66 13.26
CA ARG A 49 -3.98 -10.53 12.90
C ARG A 49 -3.24 -9.20 13.04
N LEU A 50 -2.55 -8.98 14.16
CA LEU A 50 -1.80 -7.75 14.42
C LEU A 50 -0.64 -7.56 13.43
N LYS A 51 0.07 -8.63 13.07
CA LYS A 51 1.14 -8.57 12.05
C LYS A 51 0.59 -8.22 10.67
N GLU A 52 -0.52 -8.83 10.26
CA GLU A 52 -1.15 -8.55 8.97
C GLU A 52 -1.72 -7.12 8.92
N GLU A 53 -2.35 -6.67 10.00
CA GLU A 53 -2.88 -5.31 10.12
C GLU A 53 -1.75 -4.28 10.05
N LYS A 54 -0.66 -4.49 10.80
CA LYS A 54 0.52 -3.62 10.76
C LYS A 54 1.14 -3.57 9.36
N ALA A 55 1.29 -4.72 8.69
CA ALA A 55 1.85 -4.76 7.34
C ALA A 55 0.97 -4.03 6.31
N ARG A 56 -0.36 -4.13 6.45
CA ARG A 56 -1.30 -3.39 5.59
C ARG A 56 -1.23 -1.88 5.82
N GLU A 57 -1.13 -1.48 7.08
CA GLU A 57 -1.01 -0.07 7.46
C GLU A 57 0.30 0.53 6.92
N GLU A 58 1.43 -0.18 7.08
CA GLU A 58 2.73 0.24 6.54
C GLU A 58 2.70 0.38 5.02
N GLU A 59 2.07 -0.56 4.31
CA GLU A 59 1.91 -0.47 2.85
C GLU A 59 0.98 0.69 2.45
N SER A 60 -0.12 0.91 3.18
CA SER A 60 -1.03 2.03 2.94
C SER A 60 -0.31 3.38 3.09
N GLN A 61 0.45 3.55 4.18
CA GLN A 61 1.24 4.75 4.43
C GLN A 61 2.32 4.97 3.37
N ARG A 62 2.93 3.89 2.87
CA ARG A 62 3.92 3.96 1.77
C ARG A 62 3.28 4.45 0.49
N ARG A 63 2.12 3.90 0.13
CA ARG A 63 1.36 4.31 -1.06
C ARG A 63 0.94 5.77 -0.98
N GLU A 64 0.41 6.18 0.17
CA GLU A 64 0.00 7.57 0.40
C GLU A 64 1.19 8.52 0.29
N ARG A 65 2.33 8.17 0.90
CA ARG A 65 3.57 8.96 0.83
C ARG A 65 4.04 9.13 -0.61
N ALA A 66 4.07 8.05 -1.39
CA ALA A 66 4.51 8.12 -2.79
C ALA A 66 3.63 9.06 -3.63
N VAL A 67 2.31 8.93 -3.52
CA VAL A 67 1.37 9.82 -4.23
C VAL A 67 1.50 11.26 -3.76
N ARG A 68 1.69 11.49 -2.46
CA ARG A 68 1.90 12.82 -1.88
C ARG A 68 3.16 13.49 -2.43
N LEU A 69 4.29 12.78 -2.46
CA LEU A 69 5.56 13.27 -3.01
C LEU A 69 5.42 13.68 -4.48
N VAL A 70 4.69 12.90 -5.29
CA VAL A 70 4.42 13.26 -6.68
C VAL A 70 3.57 14.53 -6.76
N ARG A 71 2.50 14.62 -5.95
CA ARG A 71 1.62 15.80 -5.96
C ARG A 71 2.38 17.07 -5.56
N GLU A 72 3.08 17.04 -4.43
CA GLU A 72 3.90 18.16 -3.94
C GLU A 72 5.00 18.53 -4.94
N GLY A 73 5.63 17.54 -5.56
CA GLY A 73 6.63 17.75 -6.60
C GLY A 73 6.07 18.41 -7.86
N LEU A 74 4.87 18.03 -8.30
CA LEU A 74 4.21 18.66 -9.44
C LEU A 74 3.73 20.08 -9.10
N ASP A 75 3.28 20.32 -7.88
CA ASP A 75 2.80 21.64 -7.47
C ASP A 75 3.96 22.64 -7.29
N SER A 76 5.15 22.17 -6.93
CA SER A 76 6.34 23.01 -6.75
C SER A 76 7.20 23.16 -8.02
N ARG A 77 7.43 22.07 -8.75
CA ARG A 77 8.40 22.01 -9.85
C ARG A 77 7.78 21.61 -11.19
N ARG A 78 6.50 21.23 -11.23
CA ARG A 78 5.80 20.71 -12.42
C ARG A 78 6.41 19.44 -13.04
N VAL A 79 7.55 18.96 -12.55
CA VAL A 79 8.31 17.84 -13.08
C VAL A 79 8.81 16.97 -11.91
N VAL A 80 8.59 15.66 -11.99
CA VAL A 80 8.94 14.70 -10.94
C VAL A 80 9.53 13.43 -11.54
N ASP A 81 10.70 13.02 -11.06
CA ASP A 81 11.29 11.71 -11.36
C ASP A 81 10.65 10.64 -10.47
N LEU A 82 10.06 9.61 -11.09
CA LEU A 82 9.43 8.50 -10.37
C LEU A 82 10.43 7.56 -9.69
N GLU A 83 11.68 7.49 -10.16
CA GLU A 83 12.74 6.72 -9.51
C GLU A 83 13.15 7.36 -8.17
N ASP A 84 13.29 8.69 -8.15
CA ASP A 84 13.55 9.47 -6.92
C ASP A 84 12.42 9.31 -5.90
N VAL A 85 11.16 9.29 -6.37
CA VAL A 85 10.00 9.07 -5.49
C VAL A 85 10.01 7.64 -4.93
N ALA A 86 10.35 6.63 -5.73
CA ALA A 86 10.46 5.25 -5.26
C ALA A 86 11.52 5.12 -4.15
N GLY A 87 12.67 5.77 -4.33
CA GLY A 87 13.73 5.84 -3.32
C GLY A 87 13.27 6.49 -2.01
N GLN A 88 12.44 7.54 -2.09
CA GLN A 88 11.91 8.26 -0.92
C GLN A 88 10.71 7.58 -0.24
N ALA A 89 9.91 6.82 -0.99
CA ALA A 89 8.78 6.07 -0.46
C ALA A 89 9.23 4.92 0.45
N GLY A 90 10.40 4.33 0.16
CA GLY A 90 11.00 3.22 0.91
C GLY A 90 10.35 1.86 0.60
N GLY A 91 10.88 0.78 1.17
CA GLY A 91 10.29 -0.57 1.04
C GLY A 91 10.74 -1.39 -0.18
N ASN A 92 11.89 -1.07 -0.78
CA ASN A 92 12.44 -1.77 -1.95
C ASN A 92 11.44 -1.86 -3.13
N VAL A 93 10.80 -0.73 -3.43
CA VAL A 93 9.90 -0.55 -4.57
C VAL A 93 10.65 0.16 -5.70
N GLY A 94 10.25 -0.09 -6.94
CA GLY A 94 10.81 0.57 -8.12
C GLY A 94 9.84 1.56 -8.76
N ARG A 95 10.33 2.28 -9.77
CA ARG A 95 9.56 3.23 -10.58
C ARG A 95 8.20 2.72 -11.05
N GLU A 96 8.13 1.48 -11.55
CA GLU A 96 6.88 0.89 -12.08
C GLU A 96 5.77 0.81 -11.03
N TRP A 97 6.14 0.59 -9.77
CA TRP A 97 5.18 0.58 -8.66
C TRP A 97 4.61 1.98 -8.42
N VAL A 98 5.47 3.01 -8.42
CA VAL A 98 5.02 4.41 -8.25
C VAL A 98 4.17 4.84 -9.46
N GLU A 99 4.57 4.49 -10.68
CA GLU A 99 3.79 4.74 -11.89
C GLU A 99 2.37 4.17 -11.79
N GLY A 100 2.24 2.93 -11.32
CA GLY A 100 0.93 2.30 -11.08
C GLY A 100 0.07 3.10 -10.10
N LEU A 101 0.66 3.64 -9.03
CA LEU A 101 -0.03 4.50 -8.07
C LEU A 101 -0.45 5.84 -8.70
N VAL A 102 0.43 6.48 -9.46
CA VAL A 102 0.12 7.75 -10.13
C VAL A 102 -1.06 7.56 -11.09
N ARG A 103 -1.06 6.50 -11.88
CA ARG A 103 -2.17 6.14 -12.78
C ARG A 103 -3.48 5.91 -12.01
N ALA A 104 -3.43 5.25 -10.85
CA ALA A 104 -4.60 4.98 -10.02
C ALA A 104 -5.08 6.21 -9.21
N SER A 105 -4.23 7.21 -8.99
CA SER A 105 -4.50 8.36 -8.10
C SER A 105 -5.37 9.45 -8.73
N GLY A 106 -5.61 9.39 -10.04
CA GLY A 106 -6.29 10.46 -10.78
C GLY A 106 -5.43 11.68 -11.10
N LEU A 107 -4.13 11.68 -10.75
CA LEU A 107 -3.22 12.80 -11.05
C LEU A 107 -3.02 13.07 -12.55
N LEU A 108 -3.25 12.06 -13.40
CA LEU A 108 -3.15 12.17 -14.85
C LEU A 108 -4.45 12.67 -15.51
N LEU A 109 -5.49 12.95 -14.74
CA LEU A 109 -6.72 13.51 -15.28
C LEU A 109 -6.45 14.93 -15.78
N GLU A 110 -6.93 15.21 -16.98
CA GLU A 110 -6.83 16.52 -17.59
C GLU A 110 -7.62 17.55 -16.76
N SER A 111 -6.97 18.63 -16.35
CA SER A 111 -7.68 19.73 -15.69
C SER A 111 -8.29 20.59 -16.79
N GLN A 112 -9.62 20.51 -16.98
CA GLN A 112 -10.50 21.38 -17.79
C GLN A 112 -9.82 22.50 -18.63
N GLY A 113 -8.86 22.15 -19.50
CA GLY A 113 -8.03 23.09 -20.28
C GLY A 113 -6.96 23.92 -19.54
N GLN A 114 -6.70 23.73 -18.24
CA GLN A 114 -5.66 24.46 -17.48
C GLN A 114 -4.27 23.84 -17.61
N TYR A 115 -4.17 22.52 -17.44
CA TYR A 115 -2.91 21.81 -17.52
C TYR A 115 -3.13 20.34 -17.89
N HIS A 116 -2.11 19.77 -18.52
CA HIS A 116 -2.06 18.37 -18.87
C HIS A 116 -0.92 17.69 -18.10
N THR A 117 -1.24 16.62 -17.37
CA THR A 117 -0.24 15.82 -16.64
C THR A 117 -0.02 14.51 -17.36
N MET A 118 1.22 14.19 -17.72
CA MET A 118 1.59 12.97 -18.42
C MET A 118 2.79 12.27 -17.78
N ILE A 119 2.96 10.97 -18.07
CA ILE A 119 4.15 10.20 -17.73
C ILE A 119 4.98 10.01 -18.99
N THR A 120 6.24 10.43 -18.97
CA THR A 120 7.17 10.23 -20.09
C THR A 120 7.68 8.80 -20.13
N ALA A 121 8.15 8.35 -21.30
CA ALA A 121 8.78 7.03 -21.45
C ALA A 121 10.02 6.84 -20.56
N SER A 122 10.71 7.93 -20.21
CA SER A 122 11.87 7.92 -19.31
C SER A 122 11.48 7.80 -17.83
N GLY A 123 10.20 7.88 -17.46
CA GLY A 123 9.76 7.73 -16.07
C GLY A 123 9.52 9.02 -15.32
N TRP A 124 9.27 10.13 -16.02
CA TRP A 124 8.99 11.42 -15.39
C TRP A 124 7.51 11.73 -15.44
N VAL A 125 6.96 12.29 -14.36
CA VAL A 125 5.64 12.92 -14.38
C VAL A 125 5.83 14.40 -14.66
N VAL A 126 5.17 14.90 -15.70
CA VAL A 126 5.29 16.28 -16.14
C VAL A 126 3.90 16.90 -16.23
N ARG A 127 3.73 18.08 -15.64
CA ARG A 127 2.57 18.94 -15.79
C ARG A 127 2.93 20.09 -16.73
N VAL A 128 2.20 20.19 -17.83
CA VAL A 128 2.37 21.24 -18.83
C VAL A 128 1.13 22.14 -18.80
N GLU A 129 1.32 23.42 -18.53
CA GLU A 129 0.26 24.42 -18.57
C GLU A 129 0.07 24.94 -20.00
N ARG A 130 -1.05 25.63 -20.22
CA ARG A 130 -1.35 26.24 -21.52
C ARG A 130 -0.28 27.27 -21.91
N GLU A 131 0.17 28.08 -20.96
CA GLU A 131 1.17 29.13 -21.13
C GLU A 131 2.54 28.55 -21.51
N ASP A 132 2.88 27.36 -21.01
CA ASP A 132 4.11 26.63 -21.38
C ASP A 132 4.08 26.27 -22.88
N MET A 133 2.93 25.79 -23.36
CA MET A 133 2.73 25.46 -24.77
C MET A 133 2.68 26.68 -25.68
N GLU A 134 2.03 27.77 -25.25
CA GLU A 134 2.01 29.04 -25.99
C GLU A 134 3.43 29.60 -26.15
N THR A 135 4.23 29.54 -25.09
CA THR A 135 5.65 29.92 -25.13
C THR A 135 6.44 29.01 -26.06
N LEU A 136 6.26 27.68 -25.96
CA LEU A 136 6.92 26.71 -26.82
C LEU A 136 6.65 27.00 -28.31
N TYR A 137 5.40 27.20 -28.69
CA TYR A 137 5.03 27.46 -30.08
C TYR A 137 5.52 28.83 -30.56
N SER A 138 5.40 29.87 -29.73
CA SER A 138 5.91 31.21 -30.08
C SER A 138 7.42 31.17 -30.33
N GLU A 139 8.18 30.48 -29.48
CA GLU A 139 9.62 30.35 -29.71
C GLU A 139 9.89 29.48 -30.95
N ALA A 140 9.16 28.37 -31.13
CA ALA A 140 9.32 27.45 -32.27
C ALA A 140 9.13 28.13 -33.63
N VAL A 141 8.18 29.05 -33.77
CA VAL A 141 7.95 29.83 -35.00
C VAL A 141 9.16 30.70 -35.35
N ALA A 142 9.88 31.23 -34.36
CA ALA A 142 11.07 32.05 -34.60
C ALA A 142 12.26 31.27 -35.20
N ASP A 143 12.29 29.95 -34.99
CA ASP A 143 13.38 29.07 -35.43
C ASP A 143 12.94 28.11 -36.56
N ALA A 144 11.73 28.27 -37.09
CA ALA A 144 11.20 27.42 -38.13
C ALA A 144 11.99 27.62 -39.44
N GLY A 145 12.19 26.52 -40.18
CA GLY A 145 12.82 26.57 -41.51
C GLY A 145 11.97 27.36 -42.51
N GLU A 146 12.48 27.55 -43.73
CA GLU A 146 11.74 28.23 -44.81
C GLU A 146 10.40 27.54 -45.14
N ASP A 147 10.28 26.25 -44.83
CA ASP A 147 9.08 25.42 -44.98
C ASP A 147 8.18 25.41 -43.73
N GLY A 148 8.55 26.12 -42.67
CA GLY A 148 7.84 26.14 -41.40
C GLY A 148 8.06 24.90 -40.53
N ALA A 149 8.97 23.98 -40.91
CA ALA A 149 9.19 22.74 -40.19
C ALA A 149 10.09 22.95 -38.95
N VAL A 150 9.75 22.25 -37.86
CA VAL A 150 10.54 22.19 -36.63
C VAL A 150 10.70 20.73 -36.21
N ALA A 151 11.94 20.31 -35.96
CA ALA A 151 12.22 18.95 -35.49
C ALA A 151 11.68 18.73 -34.06
N TYR A 152 11.12 17.54 -33.80
CA TYR A 152 10.62 17.16 -32.48
C TYR A 152 11.67 17.22 -31.37
N THR A 153 12.93 16.92 -31.67
CA THR A 153 14.04 17.03 -30.70
C THR A 153 14.22 18.45 -30.22
N LYS A 154 14.18 19.44 -31.14
CA LYS A 154 14.28 20.86 -30.79
C LYS A 154 13.07 21.33 -29.97
N LEU A 155 11.87 20.84 -30.26
CA LEU A 155 10.68 21.13 -29.44
C LEU A 155 10.84 20.55 -28.03
N GLY A 156 11.34 19.33 -27.90
CA GLY A 156 11.63 18.69 -26.61
C GLY A 156 12.62 19.49 -25.77
N GLU A 157 13.77 19.84 -26.34
CA GLU A 157 14.80 20.67 -25.66
C GLU A 157 14.26 22.04 -25.23
N ARG A 158 13.36 22.63 -26.03
CA ARG A 158 12.70 23.89 -25.67
C ARG A 158 11.73 23.71 -24.52
N LEU A 159 10.87 22.69 -24.59
CA LEU A 159 9.90 22.41 -23.55
C LEU A 159 10.61 22.12 -22.22
N GLU A 160 11.68 21.34 -22.24
CA GLU A 160 12.53 21.09 -21.06
C GLU A 160 13.07 22.39 -20.47
N ARG A 161 13.55 23.32 -21.31
CA ARG A 161 14.03 24.64 -20.86
C ARG A 161 12.92 25.51 -20.29
N ILE A 162 11.73 25.51 -20.88
CA ILE A 162 10.57 26.28 -20.42
C ILE A 162 10.15 25.78 -19.03
N LEU A 163 9.98 24.47 -18.90
CA LEU A 163 9.66 23.84 -17.62
C LEU A 163 10.78 24.07 -16.59
N GLY A 164 12.04 23.98 -17.01
CA GLY A 164 13.21 24.27 -16.18
C GLY A 164 13.31 25.73 -15.69
N LYS A 165 12.88 26.70 -16.50
CA LYS A 165 12.77 28.12 -16.07
C LYS A 165 11.62 28.32 -15.08
N GLY A 166 10.50 27.61 -15.26
CA GLY A 166 9.39 27.61 -14.30
C GLY A 166 9.80 27.10 -12.91
N ILE A 167 10.71 26.12 -12.86
CA ILE A 167 11.29 25.58 -11.61
C ILE A 167 12.17 26.61 -10.89
N ALA A 168 12.88 27.48 -11.61
CA ALA A 168 13.76 28.50 -11.02
C ALA A 168 13.03 29.78 -10.58
N ALA A 169 11.78 29.97 -11.04
CA ALA A 169 10.96 31.15 -10.78
C ALA A 169 9.86 30.91 -9.72
N SER A 170 9.71 29.67 -9.24
CA SER A 170 8.77 29.24 -8.19
C SER A 170 9.48 29.06 -6.85
#